data_AF-A0A7C4J5J7-F1
#
_entry.id   AF-A0A7C4J5J7-F1
#
_cell.length_a   1.000
_cell.length_b   1.000
_cell.length_c   1.000
_cell.angle_alpha   90.00
_cell.angle_beta   90.00
_cell.angle_gamma   90.00
#
_symmetry.space_group_name_H-M   'P 1'
#
loop_
_entity.id
_entity.type
_entity.pdbx_description
1 polymer ?
#
loop_
_entity_poly.entity_id
_entity_poly.type
_entity_poly.pdbx_seq_one_letter_code
_entity_poly.pdbx_strand_id
1 'polypeptide(L)'
;MAKFDEKPIVKDPARDGIVPAPSIREHAAAEVKCWTSKAKDLKLIDLPTERVPDWQTKAIEKFGELLARNKALRVYMDICVRCGACTDKCQFFLGTGDPQNFPVARAELLRKVYRRYFTPGGQLFPDLADAADFDEDMLNKWYTYFYQCSECRRCSVFCPYGIDTAEITMAAREIMAHIGVSTKYVTEVVAKVYQHGNNLGIPAPAWKDNCEFLEEEIQNETGLPIRLPVDDEGADVLLVPPSADNFANTDTMIGYAKLFHFLGVRWTTSTYCNEGGNFGLFLDFQNLKKVNKRIIDAARMLGVKTIIWGECGHAWRAGILTPTLNGPMDMFDPPYPYHISQFMVDMLRRGAFDGKLDKTANDDVIVTYHDPC
;
A
#
# COMPACT_ATOMS: atom_id res chain seq x y z
N MET A 1 -11.39 -14.12 18.81
CA MET A 1 -10.19 -13.25 18.73
C MET A 1 -10.33 -12.21 19.81
N ALA A 2 -9.26 -11.96 20.58
CA ALA A 2 -9.27 -10.87 21.55
C ALA A 2 -9.61 -9.56 20.81
N LYS A 3 -10.59 -8.81 21.33
CA LYS A 3 -10.85 -7.47 20.80
C LYS A 3 -9.67 -6.59 21.20
N PHE A 4 -9.15 -5.82 20.25
CA PHE A 4 -8.15 -4.82 20.53
C PHE A 4 -8.69 -3.86 21.61
N ASP A 5 -7.88 -3.53 22.61
CA ASP A 5 -8.25 -2.49 23.58
C ASP A 5 -8.14 -1.13 22.86
N GLU A 6 -9.25 -0.66 22.30
CA GLU A 6 -9.34 0.57 21.52
C GLU A 6 -9.18 1.85 22.37
N LYS A 7 -8.96 1.72 23.69
CA LYS A 7 -8.71 2.88 24.55
C LYS A 7 -7.43 3.58 24.11
N PRO A 8 -7.49 4.86 23.69
CA PRO A 8 -6.30 5.61 23.31
C PRO A 8 -5.31 5.67 24.47
N ILE A 9 -4.08 5.23 24.20
CA ILE A 9 -2.99 5.26 25.17
C ILE A 9 -2.42 6.67 25.27
N VAL A 10 -2.21 7.30 24.12
CA VAL A 10 -1.89 8.73 24.02
C VAL A 10 -3.22 9.48 23.93
N LYS A 11 -3.57 10.17 25.01
CA LYS A 11 -4.80 10.97 25.12
C LYS A 11 -4.59 12.44 24.85
N ASP A 12 -3.37 12.91 25.11
CA ASP A 12 -3.02 14.31 24.89
C ASP A 12 -2.82 14.57 23.40
N PRO A 13 -3.34 15.68 22.87
CA PRO A 13 -3.06 16.09 21.50
C PRO A 13 -1.56 16.34 21.31
N ALA A 14 -1.11 16.29 20.06
CA ALA A 14 0.26 16.68 19.72
C ALA A 14 0.54 18.11 20.22
N ARG A 15 1.66 18.31 20.90
CA ARG A 15 2.14 19.65 21.32
C ARG A 15 3.26 20.05 20.37
N ASP A 16 3.10 21.18 19.70
CA ASP A 16 4.04 21.65 18.67
C ASP A 16 4.33 20.59 17.57
N GLY A 17 3.29 19.83 17.21
CA GLY A 17 3.40 18.73 16.22
C GLY A 17 4.07 17.45 16.73
N ILE A 18 4.41 17.39 18.03
CA ILE A 18 5.07 16.25 18.66
C ILE A 18 4.05 15.45 19.48
N VAL A 19 3.95 14.16 19.17
CA VAL A 19 3.20 13.18 19.97
C VAL A 19 4.19 12.49 20.92
N PRO A 20 4.01 12.59 22.25
CA PRO A 20 4.91 11.94 23.20
C PRO A 20 4.81 10.42 23.08
N ALA A 21 5.93 9.73 23.26
CA ALA A 21 5.96 8.28 23.29
C ALA A 21 5.15 7.76 24.50
N PRO A 22 4.30 6.73 24.33
CA PRO A 22 3.60 6.12 25.44
C PRO A 22 4.57 5.32 26.33
N SER A 23 4.14 5.04 27.56
CA SER A 23 4.82 4.06 28.41
C SER A 23 4.87 2.68 27.75
N ILE A 24 5.95 1.95 27.98
CA ILE A 24 6.12 0.58 27.47
C ILE A 24 5.07 -0.34 28.09
N ARG A 25 4.39 -1.12 27.25
CA ARG A 25 3.41 -2.14 27.61
C ARG A 25 3.81 -3.45 26.95
N GLU A 26 4.63 -4.24 27.63
CA GLU A 26 5.09 -5.51 27.10
C GLU A 26 3.90 -6.43 26.76
N HIS A 27 3.98 -7.06 25.58
CA HIS A 27 2.98 -8.01 25.08
C HIS A 27 1.57 -7.45 24.81
N ALA A 28 1.38 -6.12 24.83
CA ALA A 28 0.07 -5.50 24.62
C ALA A 28 -0.60 -5.88 23.29
N ALA A 29 0.18 -6.22 22.26
CA ALA A 29 -0.31 -6.64 20.96
C ALA A 29 -0.05 -8.12 20.63
N ALA A 30 0.47 -8.91 21.57
CA ALA A 30 0.88 -10.30 21.32
C ALA A 30 -0.28 -11.22 20.91
N GLU A 31 -1.48 -10.96 21.43
CA GLU A 31 -2.70 -11.73 21.12
C GLU A 31 -3.52 -11.17 19.95
N VAL A 32 -3.09 -10.04 19.37
CA VAL A 32 -3.78 -9.39 18.25
C VAL A 32 -3.45 -10.14 16.97
N LYS A 33 -4.39 -10.99 16.54
CA LYS A 33 -4.21 -11.83 15.35
C LYS A 33 -5.20 -11.43 14.25
N CYS A 34 -4.68 -11.32 13.03
CA CYS A 34 -5.52 -11.22 11.84
C CYS A 34 -6.27 -12.53 11.57
N TRP A 35 -7.39 -12.43 10.86
CA TRP A 35 -8.06 -13.60 10.30
C TRP A 35 -7.18 -14.26 9.23
N THR A 36 -7.09 -15.59 9.27
CA THR A 36 -6.34 -16.37 8.29
C THR A 36 -7.06 -16.43 6.96
N SER A 37 -6.27 -16.48 5.88
CA SER A 37 -6.75 -16.56 4.51
C SER A 37 -7.65 -17.77 4.25
N LYS A 38 -8.57 -17.64 3.30
CA LYS A 38 -9.46 -18.73 2.87
C LYS A 38 -8.85 -19.43 1.65
N ALA A 39 -8.92 -20.76 1.61
CA ALA A 39 -8.41 -21.57 0.49
C ALA A 39 -8.96 -21.12 -0.89
N LYS A 40 -10.23 -20.70 -0.95
CA LYS A 40 -10.85 -20.21 -2.20
C LYS A 40 -10.17 -18.94 -2.74
N ASP A 41 -9.72 -18.04 -1.86
CA ASP A 41 -9.12 -16.77 -2.25
C ASP A 41 -7.65 -17.01 -2.65
N LEU A 42 -6.93 -17.83 -1.87
CA LEU A 42 -5.55 -18.24 -2.15
C LEU A 42 -5.41 -18.91 -3.52
N LYS A 43 -6.35 -19.79 -3.87
CA LYS A 43 -6.38 -20.45 -5.19
C LYS A 43 -6.49 -19.47 -6.35
N LEU A 44 -7.24 -18.37 -6.18
CA LEU A 44 -7.44 -17.36 -7.24
C LEU A 44 -6.21 -16.49 -7.47
N ILE A 45 -5.35 -16.37 -6.46
CA ILE A 45 -4.18 -15.48 -6.47
C ILE A 45 -2.85 -16.25 -6.51
N ASP A 46 -2.92 -17.52 -6.92
CA ASP A 46 -1.77 -18.39 -7.14
C ASP A 46 -0.90 -18.63 -5.89
N LEU A 47 -1.51 -18.63 -4.70
CA LEU A 47 -0.84 -18.94 -3.42
C LEU A 47 -1.22 -20.34 -2.89
N PRO A 48 -0.36 -20.98 -2.07
CA PRO A 48 -0.69 -22.25 -1.42
C PRO A 48 -1.97 -22.15 -0.60
N THR A 49 -2.92 -23.06 -0.80
CA THR A 49 -4.22 -23.06 -0.12
C THR A 49 -4.15 -23.54 1.33
N GLU A 50 -3.05 -24.20 1.68
CA GLU A 50 -2.72 -24.73 3.00
C GLU A 50 -1.24 -24.51 3.27
N ARG A 51 -0.81 -24.70 4.53
CA ARG A 51 0.60 -24.61 4.87
C ARG A 51 1.39 -25.70 4.16
N VAL A 52 2.43 -25.31 3.45
CA VAL A 52 3.23 -26.26 2.66
C VAL A 52 3.94 -27.28 3.57
N PRO A 53 4.11 -28.55 3.14
CA PRO A 53 4.97 -29.49 3.85
C PRO A 53 6.40 -28.97 3.89
N ASP A 54 7.11 -29.24 5.00
CA ASP A 54 8.48 -28.74 5.24
C ASP A 54 8.59 -27.21 5.10
N TRP A 55 7.63 -26.51 5.71
CA TRP A 55 7.50 -25.06 5.58
C TRP A 55 8.75 -24.31 6.06
N GLN A 56 9.44 -24.80 7.09
CA GLN A 56 10.63 -24.13 7.64
C GLN A 56 11.72 -24.03 6.58
N THR A 57 12.08 -25.17 5.97
CA THR A 57 13.09 -25.24 4.91
C THR A 57 12.71 -24.34 3.74
N LYS A 58 11.47 -24.44 3.25
CA LYS A 58 10.97 -23.61 2.14
C LYS A 58 10.99 -22.13 2.46
N ALA A 59 10.67 -21.75 3.69
CA ALA A 59 10.70 -20.35 4.10
C ALA A 59 12.13 -19.79 4.16
N ILE A 60 13.10 -20.59 4.64
CA ILE A 60 14.51 -20.22 4.65
C ILE A 60 15.06 -20.16 3.21
N GLU A 61 14.73 -21.11 2.35
CA GLU A 61 15.09 -21.07 0.92
C GLU A 61 14.56 -19.80 0.25
N LYS A 62 13.28 -19.46 0.50
CA LYS A 62 12.67 -18.23 0.01
C LYS A 62 13.38 -16.99 0.53
N PHE A 63 13.77 -16.98 1.81
CA PHE A 63 14.54 -15.87 2.36
C PHE A 63 15.91 -15.74 1.66
N GLY A 64 16.59 -16.85 1.39
CA GLY A 64 17.83 -16.88 0.60
C GLY A 64 17.65 -16.30 -0.81
N GLU A 65 16.56 -16.65 -1.51
CA GLU A 65 16.21 -16.08 -2.82
C GLU A 65 16.07 -14.55 -2.76
N LEU A 66 15.36 -14.05 -1.74
CA LEU A 66 15.14 -12.61 -1.56
C LEU A 66 16.44 -11.87 -1.25
N LEU A 67 17.32 -12.42 -0.41
CA LEU A 67 18.63 -11.84 -0.10
C LEU A 67 19.56 -11.79 -1.33
N ALA A 68 19.45 -12.78 -2.22
CA ALA A 68 20.24 -12.82 -3.46
C ALA A 68 19.77 -11.77 -4.49
N ARG A 69 18.46 -11.52 -4.57
CA ARG A 69 17.86 -10.61 -5.57
C ARG A 69 17.71 -9.17 -5.09
N ASN A 70 17.50 -8.95 -3.79
CA ASN A 70 17.33 -7.62 -3.20
C ASN A 70 18.56 -7.21 -2.38
N LYS A 71 19.41 -6.39 -3.00
CA LYS A 71 20.62 -5.83 -2.36
C LYS A 71 20.28 -4.98 -1.14
N ALA A 72 19.20 -4.20 -1.19
CA ALA A 72 18.79 -3.33 -0.09
C ALA A 72 18.38 -4.16 1.13
N LEU A 73 17.54 -5.19 0.93
CA LEU A 73 17.15 -6.12 2.00
C LEU A 73 18.38 -6.73 2.70
N ARG A 74 19.35 -7.23 1.92
CA ARG A 74 20.59 -7.81 2.47
C ARG A 74 21.34 -6.80 3.33
N VAL A 75 21.56 -5.59 2.83
CA VAL A 75 22.22 -4.51 3.58
C VAL A 75 21.44 -4.14 4.84
N TYR A 76 20.11 -4.06 4.77
CA TYR A 76 19.26 -3.76 5.93
C TYR A 76 19.30 -4.82 7.04
N MET A 77 19.67 -6.06 6.71
CA MET A 77 19.91 -7.11 7.72
C MET A 77 21.20 -6.88 8.50
N ASP A 78 22.21 -6.24 7.89
CA ASP A 78 23.55 -6.13 8.46
C ASP A 78 23.81 -4.80 9.18
N ILE A 79 23.30 -3.67 8.65
CA ILE A 79 23.77 -2.34 9.08
C ILE A 79 23.01 -1.73 10.26
N CYS A 80 22.00 -2.42 10.81
CA CYS A 80 21.21 -1.88 11.91
C CYS A 80 21.98 -1.92 13.23
N VAL A 81 22.34 -0.74 13.76
CA VAL A 81 23.00 -0.59 15.06
C VAL A 81 22.06 -0.50 16.25
N ARG A 82 20.75 -0.73 16.04
CA ARG A 82 19.70 -0.70 17.08
C ARG A 82 19.63 0.61 17.89
N CYS A 83 19.89 1.76 17.27
CA CYS A 83 19.90 3.07 17.92
C CYS A 83 18.52 3.57 18.42
N GLY A 84 17.42 3.01 17.92
CA GLY A 84 16.06 3.38 18.33
C GLY A 84 15.51 4.68 17.74
N ALA A 85 16.21 5.34 16.81
CA ALA A 85 15.76 6.61 16.20
C ALA A 85 14.39 6.54 15.50
N CYS A 86 13.96 5.35 15.10
CA CYS A 86 12.66 5.11 14.47
C CYS A 86 11.55 4.69 15.43
N THR A 87 11.83 4.51 16.72
CA THR A 87 10.91 3.93 17.73
C THR A 87 9.62 4.74 17.88
N ASP A 88 9.72 6.02 18.24
CA ASP A 88 8.59 6.93 18.47
C ASP A 88 7.92 7.40 17.16
N LYS A 89 8.38 6.92 16.01
CA LYS A 89 7.84 7.26 14.70
C LYS A 89 6.78 6.26 14.24
N CYS A 90 6.78 5.06 14.81
CA CYS A 90 5.78 4.04 14.46
C CYS A 90 4.44 4.33 15.12
N GLN A 91 3.42 4.59 14.31
CA GLN A 91 2.05 4.80 14.79
C GLN A 91 1.51 3.61 15.58
N PHE A 92 1.90 2.39 15.22
CA PHE A 92 1.49 1.18 15.95
C PHE A 92 2.16 1.06 17.31
N PHE A 93 3.42 1.50 17.46
CA PHE A 93 4.01 1.63 18.79
C PHE A 93 3.29 2.72 19.59
N LEU A 94 3.07 3.90 19.02
CA LEU A 94 2.35 4.99 19.70
C LEU A 94 0.93 4.59 20.14
N GLY A 95 0.26 3.76 19.33
CA GLY A 95 -1.10 3.26 19.63
C GLY A 95 -1.17 2.06 20.56
N THR A 96 -0.08 1.28 20.72
CA THR A 96 -0.09 0.03 21.53
C THR A 96 0.78 0.09 22.78
N GLY A 97 1.84 0.89 22.79
CA GLY A 97 2.91 0.83 23.78
C GLY A 97 3.76 -0.45 23.69
N ASP A 98 3.49 -1.34 22.73
CA ASP A 98 4.18 -2.63 22.64
C ASP A 98 5.60 -2.44 22.06
N PRO A 99 6.66 -2.83 22.78
CA PRO A 99 8.03 -2.67 22.30
C PRO A 99 8.31 -3.51 21.05
N GLN A 100 7.58 -4.58 20.79
CA GLN A 100 7.73 -5.39 19.59
C GLN A 100 7.19 -4.67 18.34
N ASN A 101 6.42 -3.58 18.52
CA ASN A 101 6.03 -2.66 17.47
C ASN A 101 7.04 -1.54 17.18
N PHE A 102 8.14 -1.43 17.95
CA PHE A 102 9.28 -0.62 17.53
C PHE A 102 9.75 -1.10 16.14
N PRO A 103 10.03 -0.21 15.18
CA PRO A 103 10.49 -0.66 13.87
C PRO A 103 11.79 -1.47 13.95
N VAL A 104 12.70 -1.13 14.88
CA VAL A 104 13.89 -1.94 15.17
C VAL A 104 13.51 -3.33 15.67
N ALA A 105 12.69 -3.43 16.72
CA ALA A 105 12.35 -4.70 17.34
C ALA A 105 11.56 -5.61 16.40
N ARG A 106 10.61 -5.05 15.63
CA ARG A 106 9.88 -5.78 14.58
C ARG A 106 10.84 -6.32 13.53
N ALA A 107 11.77 -5.50 13.04
CA ALA A 107 12.78 -5.94 12.08
C ALA A 107 13.74 -7.00 12.65
N GLU A 108 14.03 -6.96 13.97
CA GLU A 108 14.85 -8.00 14.61
C GLU A 108 14.20 -9.38 14.57
N LEU A 109 12.87 -9.50 14.47
CA LEU A 109 12.23 -10.81 14.27
C LEU A 109 12.76 -11.50 13.01
N LEU A 110 12.91 -10.76 11.91
CA LEU A 110 13.50 -11.27 10.67
C LEU A 110 15.03 -11.41 10.81
N ARG A 111 15.71 -10.43 11.44
CA ARG A 111 17.18 -10.46 11.54
C ARG A 111 17.72 -11.59 12.43
N LYS A 112 17.00 -12.00 13.48
CA LYS A 112 17.38 -13.16 14.31
C LYS A 112 17.43 -14.45 13.49
N VAL A 113 16.43 -14.65 12.62
CA VAL A 113 16.39 -15.76 11.66
C VAL A 113 17.49 -15.59 10.61
N TYR A 114 17.68 -14.37 10.08
CA TYR A 114 18.77 -14.09 9.14
C TYR A 114 20.14 -14.51 9.70
N ARG A 115 20.46 -14.06 10.93
CA ARG A 115 21.73 -14.39 11.58
C ARG A 115 21.89 -15.90 11.75
N ARG A 116 20.83 -16.58 12.16
CA ARG A 116 20.83 -18.04 12.41
C ARG A 116 21.22 -18.85 11.18
N TYR A 117 20.67 -18.50 10.02
CA TYR A 117 20.79 -19.34 8.83
C TYR A 117 21.78 -18.82 7.78
N PHE A 118 22.12 -17.52 7.78
CA PHE A 118 22.91 -16.89 6.71
C PHE A 118 24.21 -16.25 7.15
N THR A 119 24.56 -16.29 8.45
CA THR A 119 25.83 -15.74 8.94
C THR A 119 26.65 -16.82 9.65
N PRO A 120 27.99 -16.86 9.44
CA PRO A 120 28.85 -17.81 10.16
C PRO A 120 28.72 -17.68 11.69
N GLY A 121 28.59 -16.44 12.19
CA GLY A 121 28.44 -16.16 13.61
C GLY A 121 27.18 -16.76 14.21
N GLY A 122 26.02 -16.59 13.57
CA GLY A 122 24.76 -17.15 14.08
C GLY A 122 24.60 -18.67 13.87
N GLN A 123 25.36 -19.25 12.94
CA GLN A 123 25.42 -20.70 12.77
C GLN A 123 26.27 -21.36 13.86
N LEU A 124 27.44 -20.80 14.17
CA LEU A 124 28.40 -21.36 15.14
C LEU A 124 28.10 -21.00 16.60
N PHE A 125 27.63 -19.78 16.85
CA PHE A 125 27.42 -19.23 18.20
C PHE A 125 26.07 -18.48 18.29
N PRO A 126 24.93 -19.19 18.16
CA PRO A 126 23.62 -18.56 18.02
C PRO A 126 23.26 -17.61 19.17
N ASP A 127 23.54 -17.99 20.42
CA ASP A 127 23.24 -17.16 21.59
C ASP A 127 24.04 -15.85 21.61
N LEU A 128 25.33 -15.91 21.26
CA LEU A 128 26.20 -14.73 21.22
C LEU A 128 25.83 -13.79 20.07
N ALA A 129 25.38 -14.35 18.95
CA ALA A 129 24.95 -13.59 17.78
C ALA A 129 23.50 -13.08 17.88
N ASP A 130 22.80 -13.33 18.98
CA ASP A 130 21.36 -13.05 19.12
C ASP A 130 20.60 -13.61 17.90
N ALA A 131 20.87 -14.87 17.57
CA ALA A 131 20.25 -15.61 16.47
C ALA A 131 19.15 -16.52 17.00
N ALA A 132 18.12 -16.80 16.19
CA ALA A 132 17.02 -17.67 16.59
C ALA A 132 16.58 -18.56 15.43
N ASP A 133 16.18 -19.79 15.74
CA ASP A 133 15.57 -20.70 14.78
C ASP A 133 14.22 -20.16 14.29
N PHE A 134 13.83 -20.55 13.07
CA PHE A 134 12.53 -20.20 12.51
C PHE A 134 11.48 -21.25 12.86
N ASP A 135 11.09 -21.30 14.14
CA ASP A 135 10.08 -22.20 14.69
C ASP A 135 8.66 -21.61 14.65
N GLU A 136 7.68 -22.38 15.15
CA GLU A 136 6.28 -21.96 15.23
C GLU A 136 6.09 -20.67 16.05
N ASP A 137 6.85 -20.51 17.13
CA ASP A 137 6.73 -19.35 18.01
C ASP A 137 7.24 -18.09 17.30
N MET A 138 8.34 -18.19 16.57
CA MET A 138 8.86 -17.13 15.71
C MET A 138 7.88 -16.81 14.58
N LEU A 139 7.33 -17.81 13.89
CA LEU A 139 6.33 -17.62 12.83
C LEU A 139 5.07 -16.93 13.36
N ASN A 140 4.60 -17.31 14.56
CA ASN A 140 3.46 -16.65 15.21
C ASN A 140 3.77 -15.18 15.54
N LYS A 141 4.98 -14.87 16.02
CA LYS A 141 5.42 -13.47 16.21
C LYS A 141 5.47 -12.71 14.89
N TRP A 142 6.02 -13.32 13.84
CA TRP A 142 6.04 -12.70 12.51
C TRP A 142 4.63 -12.38 12.02
N TYR A 143 3.71 -13.33 12.13
CA TYR A 143 2.31 -13.13 11.74
C TYR A 143 1.67 -11.97 12.52
N THR A 144 1.82 -11.95 13.85
CA THR A 144 1.27 -10.88 14.69
C THR A 144 1.87 -9.51 14.37
N TYR A 145 3.20 -9.39 14.31
CA TYR A 145 3.84 -8.07 14.29
C TYR A 145 4.13 -7.53 12.89
N PHE A 146 4.42 -8.37 11.89
CA PHE A 146 4.59 -7.89 10.53
C PHE A 146 3.25 -7.48 9.90
N TYR A 147 2.12 -8.10 10.27
CA TYR A 147 0.80 -7.64 9.80
C TYR A 147 0.24 -6.42 10.55
N GLN A 148 0.88 -5.99 11.65
CA GLN A 148 0.58 -4.69 12.26
C GLN A 148 1.27 -3.52 11.56
N CYS A 149 2.33 -3.74 10.77
CA CYS A 149 3.00 -2.66 10.05
C CYS A 149 2.13 -2.16 8.87
N SER A 150 1.82 -0.86 8.81
CA SER A 150 1.14 -0.27 7.63
C SER A 150 2.07 -0.05 6.44
N GLU A 151 3.37 -0.29 6.60
CA GLU A 151 4.39 0.01 5.59
C GLU A 151 4.43 1.50 5.18
N CYS A 152 4.00 2.43 6.05
CA CYS A 152 4.06 3.89 5.83
C CYS A 152 5.48 4.47 5.67
N ARG A 153 6.54 3.67 5.78
CA ARG A 153 7.94 4.12 5.61
C ARG A 153 8.40 5.31 6.48
N ARG A 154 7.60 5.86 7.39
CA ARG A 154 8.01 6.94 8.30
C ARG A 154 9.30 6.62 9.03
N CYS A 155 9.42 5.38 9.52
CA CYS A 155 10.64 4.85 10.13
C CYS A 155 11.90 4.92 9.24
N SER A 156 11.76 4.84 7.92
CA SER A 156 12.88 4.95 6.97
C SER A 156 13.43 6.38 6.90
N VAL A 157 12.54 7.38 6.95
CA VAL A 157 12.90 8.81 6.93
C VAL A 157 13.77 9.19 8.14
N PHE A 158 13.49 8.57 9.30
CA PHE A 158 14.22 8.84 10.55
C PHE A 158 15.39 7.89 10.80
N CYS A 159 15.63 6.89 9.96
CA CYS A 159 16.77 5.99 10.15
C CYS A 159 18.07 6.66 9.67
N PRO A 160 19.09 6.87 10.53
CA PRO A 160 20.34 7.48 10.09
C PRO A 160 21.16 6.62 9.12
N TYR A 161 20.81 5.33 9.00
CA TYR A 161 21.42 4.37 8.06
C TYR A 161 20.57 4.17 6.80
N GLY A 162 19.43 4.86 6.67
CA GLY A 162 18.52 4.72 5.52
C GLY A 162 17.80 3.36 5.45
N ILE A 163 17.71 2.61 6.55
CA ILE A 163 17.02 1.32 6.57
C ILE A 163 15.52 1.51 6.38
N ASP A 164 14.97 0.95 5.32
CA ASP A 164 13.52 0.88 5.13
C ASP A 164 12.92 -0.38 5.75
N THR A 165 12.31 -0.23 6.92
CA THR A 165 11.64 -1.37 7.59
C THR A 165 10.34 -1.80 6.88
N ALA A 166 9.79 -0.99 5.97
CA ALA A 166 8.69 -1.42 5.12
C ALA A 166 9.15 -2.52 4.17
N GLU A 167 10.32 -2.40 3.53
CA GLU A 167 10.87 -3.46 2.69
C GLU A 167 11.21 -4.74 3.48
N ILE A 168 11.68 -4.60 4.73
CA ILE A 168 11.86 -5.74 5.65
C ILE A 168 10.51 -6.43 5.91
N THR A 169 9.45 -5.65 6.14
CA THR A 169 8.09 -6.15 6.36
C THR A 169 7.56 -6.88 5.13
N MET A 170 7.74 -6.29 3.94
CA MET A 170 7.35 -6.89 2.67
C MET A 170 8.06 -8.23 2.46
N ALA A 171 9.37 -8.32 2.76
CA ALA A 171 10.12 -9.57 2.67
C ALA A 171 9.59 -10.65 3.64
N ALA A 172 9.28 -10.27 4.89
CA ALA A 172 8.69 -11.20 5.85
C ALA A 172 7.30 -11.70 5.39
N ARG A 173 6.46 -10.80 4.82
CA ARG A 173 5.14 -11.16 4.28
C ARG A 173 5.24 -12.05 3.05
N GLU A 174 6.17 -11.80 2.15
CA GLU A 174 6.49 -12.65 0.99
C GLU A 174 6.89 -14.07 1.43
N ILE A 175 7.77 -14.18 2.44
CA ILE A 175 8.20 -15.48 2.98
C ILE A 175 7.01 -16.22 3.59
N MET A 176 6.17 -15.54 4.37
CA MET A 176 4.97 -16.14 4.96
C MET A 176 3.96 -16.56 3.88
N ALA A 177 3.69 -15.71 2.89
CA ALA A 177 2.77 -16.01 1.79
C ALA A 177 3.24 -17.23 0.99
N HIS A 178 4.55 -17.33 0.71
CA HIS A 178 5.15 -18.46 0.01
C HIS A 178 4.91 -19.81 0.70
N ILE A 179 4.77 -19.83 2.03
CA ILE A 179 4.49 -21.04 2.80
C ILE A 179 3.01 -21.24 3.13
N GLY A 180 2.11 -20.42 2.59
CA GLY A 180 0.66 -20.51 2.82
C GLY A 180 0.17 -19.79 4.08
N VAL A 181 0.95 -18.85 4.61
CA VAL A 181 0.60 -18.04 5.79
C VAL A 181 0.35 -16.60 5.36
N SER A 182 -0.90 -16.14 5.44
CA SER A 182 -1.28 -14.77 5.09
C SER A 182 -2.57 -14.33 5.79
N THR A 183 -2.98 -13.08 5.57
CA THR A 183 -4.22 -12.54 6.15
C THR A 183 -5.37 -12.56 5.16
N LYS A 184 -6.55 -12.93 5.67
CA LYS A 184 -7.81 -12.99 4.92
C LYS A 184 -8.10 -11.71 4.16
N TYR A 185 -7.95 -10.56 4.83
CA TYR A 185 -8.34 -9.29 4.24
C TYR A 185 -7.56 -9.01 2.96
N VAL A 186 -6.23 -9.15 3.01
CA VAL A 186 -5.37 -8.89 1.86
C VAL A 186 -5.62 -9.89 0.74
N THR A 187 -5.74 -11.20 1.04
CA THR A 187 -5.98 -12.22 0.01
C THR A 187 -7.36 -12.09 -0.64
N GLU A 188 -8.40 -11.82 0.15
CA GLU A 188 -9.77 -11.63 -0.34
C GLU A 188 -9.85 -10.42 -1.28
N VAL A 189 -9.15 -9.34 -0.94
CA VAL A 189 -9.08 -8.14 -1.78
C VAL A 189 -8.36 -8.40 -3.09
N VAL A 190 -7.17 -9.03 -3.07
CA VAL A 190 -6.45 -9.35 -4.32
C VAL A 190 -7.27 -10.29 -5.21
N ALA A 191 -7.97 -11.26 -4.62
CA ALA A 191 -8.87 -12.14 -5.37
C ALA A 191 -10.01 -11.36 -6.03
N LYS A 192 -10.66 -10.43 -5.30
CA LYS A 192 -11.71 -9.54 -5.87
C LYS A 192 -11.17 -8.69 -7.02
N VAL A 193 -9.97 -8.15 -6.87
CA VAL A 193 -9.32 -7.36 -7.92
C VAL A 193 -9.16 -8.19 -9.21
N TYR A 194 -8.81 -9.47 -9.11
CA TYR A 194 -8.68 -10.35 -10.28
C TYR A 194 -10.02 -10.72 -10.91
N GLN A 195 -11.10 -10.74 -10.13
CA GLN A 195 -12.43 -11.13 -10.61
C GLN A 195 -13.26 -9.95 -11.12
N HIS A 196 -13.13 -8.78 -10.50
CA HIS A 196 -14.05 -7.66 -10.66
C HIS A 196 -13.36 -6.35 -11.06
N GLY A 197 -12.03 -6.31 -11.07
CA GLY A 197 -11.29 -5.10 -11.41
C GLY A 197 -10.94 -4.21 -10.21
N ASN A 198 -11.59 -4.41 -9.05
CA ASN A 198 -11.46 -3.57 -7.86
C ASN A 198 -11.51 -4.31 -6.52
N ASN A 199 -11.10 -3.62 -5.44
CA ASN A 199 -10.99 -4.21 -4.10
C ASN A 199 -12.35 -4.44 -3.40
N LEU A 200 -13.37 -3.66 -3.75
CA LEU A 200 -14.72 -3.76 -3.16
C LEU A 200 -15.55 -4.89 -3.78
N GLY A 201 -15.14 -5.41 -4.95
CA GLY A 201 -15.88 -6.43 -5.70
C GLY A 201 -17.10 -5.84 -6.43
N ILE A 202 -17.03 -4.56 -6.81
CA ILE A 202 -18.06 -3.85 -7.56
C ILE A 202 -18.15 -4.45 -8.97
N PRO A 203 -19.31 -4.95 -9.40
CA PRO A 203 -19.53 -5.39 -10.77
C PRO A 203 -19.49 -4.24 -11.77
N ALA A 204 -19.05 -4.51 -13.00
CA ALA A 204 -18.96 -3.52 -14.07
C ALA A 204 -20.27 -2.72 -14.32
N PRO A 205 -21.48 -3.33 -14.34
CA PRO A 205 -22.72 -2.57 -14.47
C PRO A 205 -22.92 -1.56 -13.32
N ALA A 206 -22.70 -1.98 -12.08
CA ALA A 206 -22.84 -1.09 -10.93
C ALA A 206 -21.86 0.09 -10.97
N TRP A 207 -20.65 -0.11 -11.49
CA TRP A 207 -19.70 0.99 -11.70
C TRP A 207 -20.24 2.03 -12.69
N LYS A 208 -20.78 1.57 -13.83
CA LYS A 208 -21.36 2.42 -14.88
C LYS A 208 -22.60 3.15 -14.39
N ASP A 209 -23.54 2.43 -13.79
CA ASP A 209 -24.78 2.98 -13.23
C ASP A 209 -24.49 4.10 -12.22
N ASN A 210 -23.48 3.91 -11.37
CA ASN A 210 -23.09 4.93 -10.41
C ASN A 210 -22.40 6.13 -11.08
N CYS A 211 -21.58 5.93 -12.12
CA CYS A 211 -21.03 7.06 -12.88
C CYS A 211 -22.15 7.90 -13.50
N GLU A 212 -23.16 7.26 -14.10
CA GLU A 212 -24.34 7.92 -14.67
C GLU A 212 -25.14 8.69 -13.59
N PHE A 213 -25.34 8.08 -12.42
CA PHE A 213 -25.97 8.76 -11.29
C PHE A 213 -25.20 10.01 -10.85
N LEU A 214 -23.87 9.94 -10.74
CA LEU A 214 -23.04 11.10 -10.40
C LEU A 214 -23.09 12.19 -11.50
N GLU A 215 -23.19 11.83 -12.78
CA GLU A 215 -23.41 12.81 -13.86
C GLU A 215 -24.73 13.58 -13.65
N GLU A 216 -25.81 12.88 -13.28
CA GLU A 216 -27.11 13.51 -12.97
C GLU A 216 -27.03 14.43 -11.75
N GLU A 217 -26.35 14.02 -10.68
CA GLU A 217 -26.15 14.86 -9.50
C GLU A 217 -25.38 16.14 -9.84
N ILE A 218 -24.29 16.03 -10.61
CA ILE A 218 -23.51 17.20 -11.03
C ILE A 218 -24.34 18.12 -11.92
N GLN A 219 -25.12 17.57 -12.86
CA GLN A 219 -26.00 18.35 -13.73
C GLN A 219 -27.09 19.08 -12.95
N ASN A 220 -27.65 18.45 -11.91
CA ASN A 220 -28.64 19.06 -11.01
C ASN A 220 -28.02 20.17 -10.14
N GLU A 221 -26.79 19.98 -9.65
CA GLU A 221 -26.08 20.95 -8.81
C GLU A 221 -25.58 22.16 -9.61
N THR A 222 -24.98 21.91 -10.77
CA THR A 222 -24.20 22.92 -11.52
C THR A 222 -24.89 23.44 -12.77
N GLY A 223 -25.90 22.72 -13.27
CA GLY A 223 -26.51 22.99 -14.58
C GLY A 223 -25.63 22.62 -15.77
N LEU A 224 -24.45 22.02 -15.57
CA LEU A 224 -23.50 21.67 -16.61
C LEU A 224 -23.47 20.16 -16.90
N PRO A 225 -23.33 19.75 -18.17
CA PRO A 225 -23.30 18.33 -18.56
C PRO A 225 -21.90 17.74 -18.38
N ILE A 226 -21.46 17.63 -17.13
CA ILE A 226 -20.14 17.07 -16.76
C ILE A 226 -20.22 15.55 -16.78
N ARG A 227 -19.35 14.92 -17.58
CA ARG A 227 -19.36 13.47 -17.84
C ARG A 227 -18.38 12.69 -16.94
N LEU A 228 -18.75 11.46 -16.58
CA LEU A 228 -17.94 10.42 -15.95
C LEU A 228 -17.81 9.21 -16.90
N PRO A 229 -17.07 9.34 -18.00
CA PRO A 229 -16.91 8.28 -18.99
C PRO A 229 -16.27 7.00 -18.43
N VAL A 230 -16.77 5.86 -18.88
CA VAL A 230 -16.30 4.53 -18.50
C VAL A 230 -16.03 3.71 -19.76
N ASP A 231 -14.82 3.17 -19.86
CA ASP A 231 -14.34 2.40 -21.01
C ASP A 231 -14.41 3.17 -22.36
N ASP A 232 -14.28 4.51 -22.33
CA ASP A 232 -14.20 5.35 -23.54
C ASP A 232 -12.87 5.12 -24.31
N GLU A 233 -12.95 4.41 -25.44
CA GLU A 233 -11.81 4.12 -26.30
C GLU A 233 -11.26 5.39 -26.98
N GLY A 234 -9.93 5.53 -26.95
CA GLY A 234 -9.21 6.68 -27.48
C GLY A 234 -9.31 7.95 -26.64
N ALA A 235 -9.76 7.84 -25.37
CA ALA A 235 -9.63 8.93 -24.40
C ALA A 235 -8.14 9.32 -24.22
N ASP A 236 -7.85 10.57 -23.89
CA ASP A 236 -6.46 11.00 -23.69
C ASP A 236 -5.91 10.47 -22.35
N VAL A 237 -6.75 10.41 -21.32
CA VAL A 237 -6.38 10.03 -19.95
C VAL A 237 -7.17 8.81 -19.48
N LEU A 238 -6.47 7.80 -18.94
CA LEU A 238 -7.06 6.82 -18.02
C LEU A 238 -6.88 7.31 -16.59
N LEU A 239 -7.98 7.63 -15.90
CA LEU A 239 -7.98 7.84 -14.46
C LEU A 239 -8.09 6.47 -13.77
N VAL A 240 -7.20 6.23 -12.80
CA VAL A 240 -7.19 5.04 -11.97
C VAL A 240 -7.47 5.45 -10.52
N PRO A 241 -8.73 5.57 -10.11
CA PRO A 241 -9.08 5.97 -8.75
C PRO A 241 -9.00 4.75 -7.79
N PRO A 242 -8.94 4.97 -6.48
CA PRO A 242 -9.42 4.00 -5.52
C PRO A 242 -10.89 3.70 -5.81
N SER A 243 -11.32 2.43 -5.79
CA SER A 243 -12.72 2.14 -6.11
C SER A 243 -13.72 2.71 -5.08
N ALA A 244 -13.24 3.05 -3.88
CA ALA A 244 -13.99 3.79 -2.87
C ALA A 244 -14.39 5.20 -3.33
N ASP A 245 -13.63 5.86 -4.21
CA ASP A 245 -13.99 7.19 -4.72
C ASP A 245 -15.28 7.14 -5.55
N ASN A 246 -15.64 5.98 -6.12
CA ASN A 246 -16.89 5.84 -6.85
C ASN A 246 -18.09 5.57 -5.92
N PHE A 247 -17.93 5.04 -4.71
CA PHE A 247 -19.08 4.60 -3.88
C PHE A 247 -19.14 5.14 -2.46
N ALA A 248 -17.99 5.45 -1.85
CA ALA A 248 -17.90 5.91 -0.46
C ALA A 248 -17.43 7.36 -0.37
N ASN A 249 -16.56 7.79 -1.28
CA ASN A 249 -16.01 9.14 -1.34
C ASN A 249 -16.36 9.79 -2.69
N THR A 250 -17.65 9.81 -3.03
CA THR A 250 -18.16 10.27 -4.33
C THR A 250 -17.76 11.70 -4.65
N ASP A 251 -17.61 12.56 -3.64
CA ASP A 251 -17.10 13.93 -3.80
C ASP A 251 -15.71 13.99 -4.47
N THR A 252 -14.84 13.02 -4.19
CA THR A 252 -13.52 12.93 -4.82
C THR A 252 -13.65 12.61 -6.31
N MET A 253 -14.52 11.66 -6.68
CA MET A 253 -14.79 11.32 -8.08
C MET A 253 -15.43 12.49 -8.84
N ILE A 254 -16.41 13.16 -8.22
CA ILE A 254 -17.00 14.40 -8.74
C ILE A 254 -15.93 15.46 -8.94
N GLY A 255 -14.99 15.60 -7.99
CA GLY A 255 -13.84 16.50 -8.08
C GLY A 255 -12.97 16.24 -9.31
N TYR A 256 -12.62 14.98 -9.59
CA TYR A 256 -11.88 14.62 -10.81
C TYR A 256 -12.67 14.98 -12.07
N ALA A 257 -13.97 14.68 -12.11
CA ALA A 257 -14.83 14.95 -13.27
C ALA A 257 -14.93 16.46 -13.55
N LYS A 258 -15.16 17.28 -12.51
CA LYS A 258 -15.20 18.75 -12.59
C LYS A 258 -13.85 19.30 -13.07
N LEU A 259 -12.74 18.77 -12.55
CA LEU A 259 -11.39 19.17 -12.97
C LEU A 259 -11.12 18.88 -14.45
N PHE A 260 -11.37 17.65 -14.91
CA PHE A 260 -11.12 17.29 -16.31
C PHE A 260 -12.05 18.03 -17.27
N HIS A 261 -13.31 18.25 -16.88
CA HIS A 261 -14.24 19.07 -17.66
C HIS A 261 -13.75 20.52 -17.78
N PHE A 262 -13.35 21.14 -16.66
CA PHE A 262 -12.81 22.50 -16.65
C PHE A 262 -11.58 22.64 -17.56
N LEU A 263 -10.69 21.63 -17.57
CA LEU A 263 -9.49 21.62 -18.39
C LEU A 263 -9.73 21.18 -19.85
N GLY A 264 -10.95 20.73 -20.19
CA GLY A 264 -11.26 20.19 -21.51
C GLY A 264 -10.54 18.88 -21.85
N VAL A 265 -10.18 18.09 -20.83
CA VAL A 265 -9.46 16.82 -20.98
C VAL A 265 -10.44 15.68 -21.21
N ARG A 266 -10.29 14.94 -22.32
CA ARG A 266 -11.04 13.70 -22.55
C ARG A 266 -10.41 12.58 -21.72
N TRP A 267 -11.15 12.10 -20.73
CA TRP A 267 -10.67 11.08 -19.79
C TRP A 267 -11.61 9.87 -19.78
N THR A 268 -11.22 8.82 -19.07
CA THR A 268 -12.05 7.63 -18.85
C THR A 268 -11.61 6.89 -17.60
N THR A 269 -12.53 6.17 -16.95
CA THR A 269 -12.20 5.06 -16.05
C THR A 269 -12.30 3.73 -16.81
N SER A 270 -11.80 2.62 -16.24
CA SER A 270 -11.98 1.31 -16.86
C SER A 270 -12.60 0.30 -15.92
N THR A 271 -13.63 -0.42 -16.37
CA THR A 271 -14.20 -1.53 -15.60
C THR A 271 -13.23 -2.71 -15.45
N TYR A 272 -12.16 -2.77 -16.25
CA TYR A 272 -11.10 -3.76 -16.10
C TYR A 272 -10.10 -3.41 -14.98
N CYS A 273 -9.88 -2.12 -14.69
CA CYS A 273 -8.89 -1.64 -13.72
C CYS A 273 -9.36 -0.44 -12.87
N ASN A 274 -10.61 -0.45 -12.41
CA ASN A 274 -11.23 0.59 -11.58
C ASN A 274 -10.73 0.59 -10.12
N GLU A 275 -9.43 0.32 -9.91
CA GLU A 275 -8.78 0.33 -8.61
C GLU A 275 -7.28 0.60 -8.77
N GLY A 276 -6.84 1.73 -8.21
CA GLY A 276 -5.43 2.07 -8.10
C GLY A 276 -4.75 1.37 -6.92
N GLY A 277 -5.49 1.10 -5.85
CA GLY A 277 -5.02 0.50 -4.62
C GLY A 277 -4.43 -0.89 -4.83
N ASN A 278 -3.11 -1.00 -4.64
CA ASN A 278 -2.41 -2.26 -4.82
C ASN A 278 -2.18 -3.00 -3.49
N PHE A 279 -3.04 -3.99 -3.21
CA PHE A 279 -2.95 -4.81 -1.99
C PHE A 279 -1.90 -5.93 -2.09
N GLY A 280 -1.37 -6.18 -3.29
CA GLY A 280 -0.21 -7.07 -3.46
C GLY A 280 1.03 -6.54 -2.73
N LEU A 281 1.12 -5.21 -2.52
CA LEU A 281 2.16 -4.58 -1.70
C LEU A 281 2.22 -5.18 -0.28
N PHE A 282 1.07 -5.56 0.27
CA PHE A 282 0.93 -6.13 1.62
C PHE A 282 0.91 -7.67 1.63
N LEU A 283 1.22 -8.31 0.51
CA LEU A 283 1.14 -9.77 0.33
C LEU A 283 2.45 -10.36 -0.19
N ASP A 284 2.73 -10.16 -1.48
CA ASP A 284 3.87 -10.74 -2.20
C ASP A 284 4.14 -9.97 -3.51
N PHE A 285 5.36 -10.09 -4.04
CA PHE A 285 5.82 -9.37 -5.22
C PHE A 285 5.13 -9.80 -6.52
N GLN A 286 4.68 -11.06 -6.62
CA GLN A 286 3.98 -11.57 -7.80
C GLN A 286 2.62 -10.89 -7.95
N ASN A 287 1.84 -10.87 -6.87
CA ASN A 287 0.53 -10.26 -6.80
C ASN A 287 0.64 -8.73 -6.90
N LEU A 288 1.66 -8.10 -6.29
CA LEU A 288 1.99 -6.68 -6.50
C LEU A 288 2.13 -6.35 -7.98
N LYS A 289 2.96 -7.12 -8.70
CA LYS A 289 3.20 -6.94 -10.14
C LYS A 289 1.94 -7.17 -10.96
N LYS A 290 1.21 -8.27 -10.73
CA LYS A 290 0.02 -8.66 -11.50
C LYS A 290 -1.14 -7.70 -11.29
N VAL A 291 -1.36 -7.20 -10.07
CA VAL A 291 -2.36 -6.14 -9.79
C VAL A 291 -2.01 -4.85 -10.53
N ASN A 292 -0.73 -4.42 -10.49
CA ASN A 292 -0.28 -3.21 -11.20
C ASN A 292 -0.38 -3.35 -12.72
N LYS A 293 -0.07 -4.55 -13.25
CA LYS A 293 -0.06 -4.83 -14.69
C LYS A 293 -1.41 -4.56 -15.37
N ARG A 294 -2.53 -4.81 -14.67
CA ARG A 294 -3.88 -4.56 -15.22
C ARG A 294 -4.11 -3.11 -15.64
N ILE A 295 -3.49 -2.15 -14.93
CA ILE A 295 -3.60 -0.73 -15.24
C ILE A 295 -2.94 -0.44 -16.59
N ILE A 296 -1.74 -0.99 -16.82
CA ILE A 296 -1.04 -0.87 -18.10
C ILE A 296 -1.81 -1.57 -19.21
N ASP A 297 -2.38 -2.74 -18.94
CA ASP A 297 -3.17 -3.48 -19.93
C ASP A 297 -4.46 -2.73 -20.29
N ALA A 298 -5.18 -2.14 -19.33
CA ALA A 298 -6.33 -1.28 -19.59
C ALA A 298 -5.97 -0.06 -20.44
N ALA A 299 -4.89 0.62 -20.08
CA ALA A 299 -4.42 1.79 -20.82
C ALA A 299 -4.14 1.43 -22.29
N ARG A 300 -3.55 0.26 -22.54
CA ARG A 300 -3.32 -0.28 -23.90
C ARG A 300 -4.60 -0.63 -24.63
N MET A 301 -5.52 -1.34 -23.97
CA MET A 301 -6.80 -1.73 -24.56
C MET A 301 -7.63 -0.52 -24.97
N LEU A 302 -7.64 0.53 -24.14
CA LEU A 302 -8.37 1.77 -24.39
C LEU A 302 -7.61 2.76 -25.29
N GLY A 303 -6.35 2.50 -25.61
CA GLY A 303 -5.54 3.38 -26.46
C GLY A 303 -5.28 4.77 -25.87
N VAL A 304 -5.21 4.88 -24.53
CA VAL A 304 -4.97 6.18 -23.86
C VAL A 304 -3.51 6.61 -23.97
N LYS A 305 -3.27 7.92 -23.82
CA LYS A 305 -1.93 8.51 -23.85
C LYS A 305 -1.34 8.65 -22.46
N THR A 306 -2.16 8.98 -21.47
CA THR A 306 -1.73 9.29 -20.11
C THR A 306 -2.44 8.36 -19.12
N ILE A 307 -1.73 7.89 -18.10
CA ILE A 307 -2.33 7.20 -16.95
C ILE A 307 -2.18 8.11 -15.74
N ILE A 308 -3.29 8.45 -15.09
CA ILE A 308 -3.30 9.26 -13.87
C ILE A 308 -3.78 8.38 -12.71
N TRP A 309 -2.93 8.22 -11.70
CA TRP A 309 -3.32 7.62 -10.43
C TRP A 309 -4.07 8.65 -9.58
N GLY A 310 -5.25 8.26 -9.11
CA GLY A 310 -6.01 9.04 -8.14
C GLY A 310 -5.41 8.99 -6.74
N GLU A 311 -6.12 9.61 -5.80
CA GLU A 311 -5.71 9.78 -4.41
C GLU A 311 -5.72 8.45 -3.63
N CYS A 312 -4.58 7.76 -3.52
CA CYS A 312 -4.37 6.70 -2.54
C CYS A 312 -2.88 6.40 -2.36
N GLY A 313 -2.39 6.42 -1.12
CA GLY A 313 -0.96 6.26 -0.83
C GLY A 313 -0.35 4.96 -1.36
N HIS A 314 -0.97 3.81 -1.05
CA HIS A 314 -0.46 2.53 -1.55
C HIS A 314 -0.72 2.32 -3.06
N ALA A 315 -1.70 3.01 -3.65
CA ALA A 315 -1.87 3.08 -5.09
C ALA A 315 -0.69 3.82 -5.73
N TRP A 316 -0.37 5.02 -5.22
CA TRP A 316 0.73 5.83 -5.70
C TRP A 316 2.08 5.14 -5.52
N ARG A 317 2.31 4.52 -4.35
CA ARG A 317 3.53 3.75 -4.09
C ARG A 317 3.70 2.58 -5.06
N ALA A 318 2.63 1.89 -5.43
CA ALA A 318 2.71 0.85 -6.47
C ALA A 318 2.85 1.46 -7.87
N GLY A 319 2.23 2.62 -8.11
CA GLY A 319 2.35 3.41 -9.34
C GLY A 319 3.80 3.79 -9.63
N ILE A 320 4.52 4.38 -8.67
CA ILE A 320 5.95 4.75 -8.86
C ILE A 320 6.84 3.55 -9.19
N LEU A 321 6.45 2.34 -8.76
CA LEU A 321 7.16 1.10 -9.04
C LEU A 321 6.79 0.48 -10.40
N THR A 322 5.79 1.01 -11.11
CA THR A 322 5.33 0.47 -12.39
C THR A 322 6.45 0.20 -13.39
N PRO A 323 7.43 1.10 -13.61
CA PRO A 323 8.55 0.82 -14.51
C PRO A 323 9.38 -0.41 -14.09
N THR A 324 9.62 -0.56 -12.78
CA THR A 324 10.35 -1.71 -12.22
C THR A 324 9.53 -3.00 -12.30
N LEU A 325 8.21 -2.93 -12.09
CA LEU A 325 7.33 -4.09 -12.08
C LEU A 325 7.01 -4.59 -13.50
N ASN A 326 6.73 -3.67 -14.42
CA ASN A 326 6.09 -3.95 -15.71
C ASN A 326 6.87 -3.47 -16.94
N GLY A 327 8.08 -2.93 -16.75
CA GLY A 327 8.92 -2.40 -17.82
C GLY A 327 8.64 -0.91 -18.10
N PRO A 328 9.43 -0.30 -18.99
CA PRO A 328 9.38 1.14 -19.23
C PRO A 328 8.00 1.59 -19.74
N MET A 329 7.65 2.84 -19.43
CA MET A 329 6.37 3.46 -19.76
C MET A 329 6.46 4.33 -21.02
N ASP A 330 7.41 4.06 -21.92
CA ASP A 330 7.75 4.89 -23.10
C ASP A 330 6.60 5.14 -24.08
N MET A 331 5.55 4.32 -24.02
CA MET A 331 4.36 4.47 -24.84
C MET A 331 3.33 5.48 -24.31
N PHE A 332 3.54 5.99 -23.09
CA PHE A 332 2.67 6.95 -22.44
C PHE A 332 3.32 8.34 -22.40
N ASP A 333 2.49 9.38 -22.31
CA ASP A 333 2.90 10.77 -22.15
C ASP A 333 2.24 11.36 -20.88
N PRO A 334 2.99 11.65 -19.80
CA PRO A 334 4.44 11.45 -19.69
C PRO A 334 4.83 9.97 -19.60
N PRO A 335 6.10 9.60 -19.93
CA PRO A 335 6.58 8.23 -19.91
C PRO A 335 6.92 7.74 -18.49
N TYR A 336 6.12 8.15 -17.50
CA TYR A 336 6.29 7.80 -16.09
C TYR A 336 4.94 7.86 -15.36
N PRO A 337 4.81 7.22 -14.18
CA PRO A 337 3.60 7.27 -13.37
C PRO A 337 3.26 8.71 -12.97
N TYR A 338 2.00 9.11 -13.15
CA TYR A 338 1.56 10.49 -12.93
C TYR A 338 0.46 10.55 -11.86
N HIS A 339 0.70 11.23 -10.75
CA HIS A 339 -0.31 11.39 -9.68
C HIS A 339 -1.26 12.54 -10.01
N ILE A 340 -2.52 12.46 -9.59
CA ILE A 340 -3.49 13.54 -9.83
C ILE A 340 -3.04 14.90 -9.25
N SER A 341 -2.45 14.94 -8.06
CA SER A 341 -1.93 16.20 -7.51
C SER A 341 -0.72 16.72 -8.30
N GLN A 342 0.12 15.84 -8.86
CA GLN A 342 1.20 16.26 -9.76
C GLN A 342 0.62 16.86 -11.05
N PHE A 343 -0.41 16.21 -11.61
CA PHE A 343 -1.13 16.72 -12.79
C PHE A 343 -1.73 18.11 -12.52
N MET A 344 -2.41 18.31 -11.39
CA MET A 344 -2.95 19.61 -11.00
C MET A 344 -1.87 20.69 -10.90
N VAL A 345 -0.72 20.38 -10.28
CA VAL A 345 0.42 21.31 -10.17
C VAL A 345 1.00 21.65 -11.54
N ASP A 346 1.12 20.69 -12.44
CA ASP A 346 1.64 20.93 -13.78
C ASP A 346 0.66 21.75 -14.63
N MET A 347 -0.65 21.54 -14.50
CA MET A 347 -1.66 22.38 -15.14
C MET A 347 -1.63 23.81 -14.59
N LEU A 348 -1.47 23.97 -13.27
CA LEU A 348 -1.30 25.28 -12.63
C LEU A 348 -0.06 26.00 -13.15
N ARG A 349 1.09 25.32 -13.24
CA ARG A 349 2.34 25.90 -13.76
C ARG A 349 2.26 26.28 -15.24
N ARG A 350 1.37 25.64 -16.01
CA ARG A 350 1.09 25.96 -17.41
C ARG A 350 0.06 27.09 -17.58
N GLY A 351 -0.42 27.69 -16.49
CA GLY A 351 -1.39 28.78 -16.51
C GLY A 351 -2.83 28.33 -16.78
N ALA A 352 -3.14 27.03 -16.66
CA ALA A 352 -4.48 26.51 -16.96
C ALA A 352 -5.58 27.08 -16.04
N PHE A 353 -5.19 27.62 -14.88
CA PHE A 353 -6.10 28.25 -13.91
C PHE A 353 -5.91 29.77 -13.77
N ASP A 354 -5.14 30.41 -14.64
CA ASP A 354 -4.79 31.84 -14.52
C ASP A 354 -6.03 32.74 -14.60
N GLY A 355 -6.25 33.54 -13.57
CA GLY A 355 -7.42 34.39 -13.43
C GLY A 355 -8.74 33.63 -13.25
N LYS A 356 -8.69 32.33 -12.94
CA LYS A 356 -9.87 31.46 -12.73
C LYS A 356 -10.03 30.97 -11.29
N LEU A 357 -8.95 30.97 -10.49
CA LEU A 357 -9.02 30.57 -9.07
C LEU A 357 -9.42 31.74 -8.18
N ASP A 358 -10.48 31.55 -7.41
CA ASP A 358 -10.82 32.40 -6.28
C ASP A 358 -10.06 31.92 -5.03
N LYS A 359 -9.09 32.72 -4.58
CA LYS A 359 -8.28 32.41 -3.40
C LYS A 359 -9.06 32.51 -2.08
N THR A 360 -10.20 33.21 -2.09
CA THR A 360 -11.03 33.43 -0.90
C THR A 360 -12.08 32.33 -0.71
N ALA A 361 -12.29 31.47 -1.71
CA ALA A 361 -13.34 30.44 -1.67
C ALA A 361 -13.17 29.39 -0.55
N ASN A 362 -11.97 29.25 0.02
CA ASN A 362 -11.69 28.31 1.12
C ASN A 362 -10.74 28.92 2.17
N ASP A 363 -10.65 30.25 2.27
CA ASP A 363 -9.69 30.91 3.18
C ASP A 363 -10.12 30.87 4.66
N ASP A 364 -11.35 30.45 4.93
CA ASP A 364 -11.93 30.16 6.24
C ASP A 364 -11.56 28.77 6.77
N VAL A 365 -11.01 27.89 5.92
CA VAL A 365 -10.67 26.51 6.27
C VAL A 365 -9.18 26.37 6.55
N ILE A 366 -8.84 25.79 7.70
CA ILE A 366 -7.47 25.33 7.99
C ILE A 366 -7.30 23.95 7.34
N VAL A 367 -6.66 23.93 6.17
CA VAL A 367 -6.39 22.69 5.43
C VAL A 367 -5.14 22.00 5.97
N THR A 368 -5.26 20.75 6.39
CA THR A 368 -4.12 19.89 6.74
C THR A 368 -3.87 18.91 5.60
N TYR A 369 -2.73 19.01 4.93
CA TYR A 369 -2.31 18.02 3.95
C TYR A 369 -1.74 16.79 4.67
N HIS A 370 -2.45 15.68 4.57
CA HIS A 370 -1.96 14.39 5.01
C HIS A 370 -1.30 13.70 3.82
N ASP A 371 0.04 13.65 3.82
CA ASP A 371 0.76 12.79 2.87
C ASP A 371 0.42 11.32 3.21
N PRO A 372 -0.26 10.58 2.32
CA PRO A 372 -0.67 9.21 2.59
C PRO A 372 0.50 8.21 2.52
N CYS A 373 1.74 8.67 2.31
CA CYS A 373 2.97 7.88 2.26
C CYS A 373 4.05 8.38 3.23
#